data_AF-A0A2B6JJ18-F1
#
_entry.id   AF-A0A2B6JJ18-F1
#
_cell.length_a   1.000
_cell.length_b   1.000
_cell.length_c   1.000
_cell.angle_alpha   90.00
_cell.angle_beta   90.00
_cell.angle_gamma   90.00
#
_symmetry.space_group_name_H-M   'P 1'
#
loop_
_entity.id
_entity.type
_entity.pdbx_description
1 polymer ?
#
loop_
_entity_poly.entity_id
_entity_poly.type
_entity_poly.pdbx_seq_one_letter_code
_entity_poly.pdbx_strand_id
1 'polypeptide(L)'
;MCLSMKTTLSHLNQPTIESLQAQVEELTAKVRWYEKQFRLSQQKRFGTSSEKIPNNQLALELFNKAEKESDSETPEPAVETITYRRKKKRGHRVESVQNLPVETAKENNLSPYHYLRYLFETLPNIDLNNKEEIDKVLPWSMDLPSSCKVPKKSEANKK
;
A
#
# COMPACT_ATOMS: atom_id res chain seq x y z
N MET A 1 -46.21 63.00 -12.05
CA MET A 1 -46.59 61.81 -12.87
C MET A 1 -45.55 60.69 -12.84
N CYS A 2 -44.23 60.95 -12.80
CA CYS A 2 -43.19 59.90 -12.77
C CYS A 2 -43.14 58.99 -11.51
N LEU A 3 -43.57 59.46 -10.34
CA LEU A 3 -43.52 58.63 -9.12
C LEU A 3 -44.57 57.49 -9.15
N SER A 4 -45.74 57.74 -9.74
CA SER A 4 -46.82 56.73 -9.87
C SER A 4 -46.50 55.64 -10.89
N MET A 5 -45.71 55.96 -11.92
CA MET A 5 -45.25 54.97 -12.91
C MET A 5 -44.11 54.09 -12.37
N LYS A 6 -43.27 54.60 -11.47
CA LYS A 6 -42.20 53.81 -10.84
C LYS A 6 -42.73 52.80 -9.83
N THR A 7 -43.72 53.17 -9.03
CA THR A 7 -44.37 52.26 -8.06
C THR A 7 -45.21 51.16 -8.71
N THR A 8 -45.82 51.46 -9.86
CA THR A 8 -46.57 50.45 -10.65
C THR A 8 -45.63 49.45 -11.31
N LEU A 9 -44.48 49.89 -11.86
CA LEU A 9 -43.45 48.97 -12.38
C LEU A 9 -42.81 48.11 -11.28
N SER A 10 -42.56 48.65 -10.08
CA SER A 10 -41.98 47.86 -8.99
C SER A 10 -42.94 46.80 -8.46
N HIS A 11 -44.24 47.13 -8.35
CA HIS A 11 -45.25 46.19 -7.87
C HIS A 11 -45.48 45.01 -8.84
N LEU A 12 -45.48 45.28 -10.15
CA LEU A 12 -45.61 44.23 -11.18
C LEU A 12 -44.42 43.25 -11.20
N ASN A 13 -43.23 43.72 -10.86
CA ASN A 13 -42.02 42.89 -10.79
C ASN A 13 -41.84 42.18 -9.44
N GLN A 14 -42.56 42.62 -8.41
CA GLN A 14 -42.55 42.03 -7.06
C GLN A 14 -42.83 40.51 -7.04
N PRO A 15 -43.91 39.99 -7.67
CA PRO A 15 -44.19 38.54 -7.63
C PRO A 15 -43.14 37.71 -8.39
N THR A 16 -42.51 38.30 -9.42
CA THR A 16 -41.44 37.65 -10.19
C THR A 16 -40.16 37.55 -9.36
N ILE A 17 -39.83 38.60 -8.61
CA ILE A 17 -38.69 38.62 -7.68
C ILE A 17 -38.90 37.58 -6.57
N GLU A 18 -40.10 37.51 -6.00
CA GLU A 18 -40.44 36.52 -4.96
C GLU A 18 -40.35 35.09 -5.48
N SER A 19 -40.84 34.82 -6.69
CA SER A 19 -40.72 33.51 -7.34
C SER A 19 -39.26 33.11 -7.58
N LEU A 20 -38.42 34.05 -8.02
CA LEU A 20 -36.99 33.82 -8.23
C LEU A 20 -36.26 33.59 -6.90
N GLN A 21 -36.60 34.35 -5.86
CA GLN A 21 -36.04 34.16 -4.52
C GLN A 21 -36.41 32.79 -3.94
N ALA A 22 -37.65 32.36 -4.10
CA ALA A 22 -38.10 31.02 -3.69
C ALA A 22 -37.32 29.90 -4.41
N GLN A 23 -37.07 30.06 -5.72
CA GLN A 23 -36.23 29.11 -6.46
C GLN A 23 -34.78 29.10 -5.99
N VAL A 24 -34.20 30.27 -5.66
CA VAL A 24 -32.84 30.35 -5.10
C VAL A 24 -32.77 29.65 -3.75
N GLU A 25 -33.77 29.83 -2.88
CA GLU A 25 -33.84 29.13 -1.60
C GLU A 25 -33.99 27.61 -1.77
N GLU A 26 -34.82 27.16 -2.70
CA GLU A 26 -34.96 25.73 -3.02
C GLU A 26 -33.64 25.13 -3.53
N LEU A 27 -33.02 25.79 -4.50
CA LEU A 27 -31.77 25.32 -5.11
C LEU A 27 -30.63 25.32 -4.09
N THR A 28 -30.52 26.36 -3.25
CA THR A 28 -29.52 26.42 -2.19
C THR A 28 -29.74 25.34 -1.13
N ALA A 29 -30.99 25.01 -0.81
CA ALA A 29 -31.32 23.87 0.06
C ALA A 29 -30.88 22.53 -0.55
N LYS A 30 -31.11 22.32 -1.85
CA LYS A 30 -30.64 21.13 -2.58
C LYS A 30 -29.12 21.03 -2.58
N VAL A 31 -28.40 22.12 -2.87
CA VAL A 31 -26.93 22.16 -2.85
C VAL A 31 -26.41 21.79 -1.45
N ARG A 32 -26.93 22.44 -0.39
CA ARG A 32 -26.55 22.12 0.99
C ARG A 32 -26.81 20.65 1.34
N TRP A 33 -27.91 20.09 0.84
CA TRP A 33 -28.24 18.68 1.06
C TRP A 33 -27.20 17.76 0.41
N TYR A 34 -26.84 18.00 -0.85
CA TYR A 34 -25.81 17.24 -1.55
C TYR A 34 -24.43 17.38 -0.90
N GLU A 35 -24.06 18.58 -0.47
CA GLU A 35 -22.81 18.81 0.27
C GLU A 35 -22.76 18.01 1.57
N LYS A 36 -23.87 17.94 2.32
CA LYS A 36 -23.98 17.14 3.54
C LYS A 36 -23.83 15.65 3.25
N GLN A 37 -24.46 15.14 2.19
CA GLN A 37 -24.32 13.75 1.76
C GLN A 37 -22.88 13.44 1.32
N PHE A 38 -22.25 14.34 0.57
CA PHE A 38 -20.87 14.18 0.12
C PHE A 38 -19.91 14.15 1.30
N ARG A 39 -20.05 15.06 2.27
CA ARG A 39 -19.24 15.06 3.51
C ARG A 39 -19.40 13.76 4.29
N LEU A 40 -20.62 13.25 4.44
CA LEU A 40 -20.89 11.97 5.09
C LEU A 40 -20.23 10.80 4.33
N SER A 41 -20.27 10.81 2.99
CA SER A 41 -19.61 9.80 2.16
C SER A 41 -18.08 9.84 2.30
N GLN A 42 -17.49 11.03 2.26
CA GLN A 42 -16.05 11.22 2.44
C GLN A 42 -15.61 10.79 3.84
N GLN A 43 -16.39 11.11 4.88
CA GLN A 43 -16.12 10.67 6.24
C GLN A 43 -16.25 9.15 6.40
N LYS A 44 -17.20 8.50 5.70
CA LYS A 44 -17.31 7.03 5.72
C LYS A 44 -16.16 6.32 4.99
N ARG A 45 -15.66 6.90 3.89
CA ARG A 45 -14.59 6.30 3.06
C ARG A 45 -13.19 6.59 3.59
N PHE A 46 -12.96 7.79 4.08
CA PHE A 46 -11.63 8.31 4.44
C PHE A 46 -11.55 8.86 5.87
N GLY A 47 -12.65 8.87 6.61
CA GLY A 47 -12.62 9.23 8.04
C GLY A 47 -11.96 8.12 8.85
N THR A 48 -11.41 8.49 10.01
CA THR A 48 -10.93 7.53 11.00
C THR A 48 -12.09 6.61 11.38
N SER A 49 -11.95 5.32 11.07
CA SER A 49 -12.92 4.29 11.43
C SER A 49 -12.94 4.16 12.95
N SER A 50 -13.69 5.03 13.63
CA SER A 50 -14.24 4.69 14.93
C SER A 50 -15.39 3.75 14.64
N GLU A 51 -15.06 2.46 14.66
CA GLU A 51 -15.93 1.32 14.41
C GLU A 51 -17.33 1.55 15.03
N LYS A 52 -18.31 1.93 14.20
CA LYS A 52 -19.72 1.74 14.53
C LYS A 52 -20.21 0.64 13.64
N ILE A 53 -20.18 -0.58 14.17
CA ILE A 53 -20.71 -1.73 13.45
C ILE A 53 -22.25 -1.57 13.39
N PRO A 54 -22.87 -1.56 12.19
CA PRO A 54 -24.32 -1.58 12.08
C PRO A 54 -24.88 -2.90 12.63
N ASN A 55 -25.95 -2.77 13.42
CA ASN A 55 -26.57 -3.77 14.30
C ASN A 55 -27.06 -5.09 13.65
N ASN A 56 -26.84 -5.29 12.35
CA ASN A 56 -27.30 -6.48 11.60
C ASN A 56 -26.17 -7.50 11.33
N GLN A 57 -24.98 -7.29 11.87
CA GLN A 57 -23.89 -8.23 11.69
C GLN A 57 -23.92 -9.28 12.81
N LEU A 58 -24.63 -10.37 12.54
CA LEU A 58 -24.72 -11.63 13.32
C LEU A 58 -23.35 -12.32 13.58
N ALA A 59 -22.24 -11.60 13.46
CA ALA A 59 -20.88 -12.11 13.61
C ALA A 59 -20.09 -11.46 14.77
N LEU A 60 -20.68 -10.50 15.51
CA LEU A 60 -19.96 -9.76 16.57
C LEU A 60 -20.27 -10.19 18.01
N GLU A 61 -21.24 -11.07 18.23
CA GLU A 61 -21.42 -11.69 19.55
C GLU A 61 -20.23 -12.59 19.95
N LEU A 62 -19.33 -12.93 19.01
CA LEU A 62 -18.14 -13.74 19.29
C LEU A 62 -17.12 -13.02 20.18
N PHE A 63 -17.01 -11.68 20.07
CA PHE A 63 -15.98 -10.90 20.76
C PHE A 63 -16.54 -9.99 21.88
N ASN A 64 -17.86 -9.78 21.92
CA ASN A 64 -18.51 -8.94 22.94
C ASN A 64 -18.71 -9.64 24.31
N LYS A 65 -18.34 -10.92 24.43
CA LYS A 65 -18.53 -11.67 25.67
C LYS A 65 -17.71 -11.08 26.84
N ALA A 66 -16.50 -10.60 26.57
CA ALA A 66 -15.61 -10.05 27.60
C ALA A 66 -16.14 -8.75 28.22
N GLU A 67 -16.73 -7.86 27.42
CA GLU A 67 -17.35 -6.62 27.91
C GLU A 67 -18.66 -6.87 28.67
N LYS A 68 -19.39 -7.93 28.29
CA LYS A 68 -20.65 -8.29 28.95
C LYS A 68 -20.44 -8.89 30.34
N GLU A 69 -19.39 -9.69 30.50
CA GLU A 69 -19.04 -10.34 31.76
C GLU A 69 -18.04 -9.52 32.62
N SER A 70 -17.58 -8.35 32.16
CA SER A 70 -16.66 -7.53 32.95
C SER A 70 -17.38 -6.92 34.15
N ASP A 71 -17.05 -7.43 35.33
CA ASP A 71 -17.48 -6.87 36.61
C ASP A 71 -16.46 -5.82 37.07
N SER A 72 -16.85 -4.54 37.09
CA SER A 72 -15.97 -3.42 37.47
C SER A 72 -15.55 -3.42 38.94
N GLU A 73 -16.18 -4.25 39.77
CA GLU A 73 -15.89 -4.39 41.21
C GLU A 73 -14.82 -5.46 41.48
N THR A 74 -14.40 -6.23 40.48
CA THR A 74 -13.33 -7.23 40.67
C THR A 74 -11.95 -6.56 40.70
N PRO A 75 -11.09 -6.87 41.70
CA PRO A 75 -9.75 -6.31 41.76
C PRO A 75 -8.94 -6.76 40.55
N GLU A 76 -8.39 -5.81 39.79
CA GLU A 76 -7.58 -6.10 38.60
C GLU A 76 -6.46 -7.10 38.93
N PRO A 77 -6.28 -8.15 38.11
CA PRO A 77 -5.18 -9.10 38.33
C PRO A 77 -3.85 -8.38 38.20
N ALA A 78 -2.91 -8.66 39.12
CA ALA A 78 -1.58 -8.09 39.08
C ALA A 78 -0.89 -8.46 37.75
N VAL A 79 -0.57 -7.45 36.94
CA VAL A 79 0.05 -7.65 35.63
C VAL A 79 1.49 -8.13 35.85
N GLU A 80 1.71 -9.43 35.74
CA GLU A 80 3.05 -10.01 35.82
C GLU A 80 3.85 -9.57 34.58
N THR A 81 4.93 -8.82 34.84
CA THR A 81 5.85 -8.38 33.78
C THR A 81 6.56 -9.60 33.21
N ILE A 82 6.41 -9.86 31.90
CA ILE A 82 7.09 -10.96 31.21
C ILE A 82 8.60 -10.90 31.50
N THR A 83 9.08 -11.84 32.31
CA THR A 83 10.46 -11.85 32.82
C THR A 83 11.46 -12.33 31.77
N TYR A 84 11.00 -12.88 30.65
CA TYR A 84 11.86 -13.51 29.65
C TYR A 84 12.25 -12.58 28.49
N ARG A 85 13.57 -12.45 28.26
CA ARG A 85 14.15 -11.75 27.10
C ARG A 85 14.81 -12.74 26.14
N ARG A 86 14.25 -12.91 24.93
CA ARG A 86 14.83 -13.79 23.90
C ARG A 86 16.08 -13.16 23.29
N LYS A 87 17.22 -13.86 23.34
CA LYS A 87 18.43 -13.47 22.61
C LYS A 87 18.26 -13.79 21.12
N LYS A 88 18.43 -12.80 20.24
CA LYS A 88 18.49 -13.03 18.79
C LYS A 88 19.84 -13.65 18.43
N LYS A 89 19.84 -14.73 17.63
CA LYS A 89 21.07 -15.29 17.06
C LYS A 89 21.67 -14.26 16.09
N ARG A 90 22.90 -13.81 16.36
CA ARG A 90 23.68 -13.00 15.43
C ARG A 90 24.27 -13.96 14.39
N GLY A 91 24.16 -13.64 13.09
CA GLY A 91 24.76 -14.45 12.01
C GLY A 91 23.77 -15.03 10.99
N HIS A 92 22.46 -15.06 11.29
CA HIS A 92 21.46 -15.64 10.38
C HIS A 92 21.46 -15.01 8.97
N ARG A 93 21.81 -13.73 8.86
CA ARG A 93 21.90 -13.04 7.56
C ARG A 93 22.95 -13.66 6.64
N VAL A 94 24.10 -14.08 7.18
CA VAL A 94 25.17 -14.66 6.37
C VAL A 94 24.74 -16.04 5.89
N GLU A 95 24.21 -16.87 6.78
CA GLU A 95 23.62 -18.18 6.45
C GLU A 95 22.52 -18.06 5.39
N SER A 96 21.66 -17.03 5.50
CA SER A 96 20.56 -16.81 4.55
C SER A 96 21.03 -16.38 3.15
N VAL A 97 22.26 -15.88 3.02
CA VAL A 97 22.76 -15.24 1.79
C VAL A 97 23.78 -16.13 1.05
N GLN A 98 24.42 -17.08 1.73
CA GLN A 98 25.48 -17.95 1.18
C GLN A 98 25.08 -18.71 -0.10
N ASN A 99 23.85 -19.21 -0.19
CA ASN A 99 23.40 -20.04 -1.32
C ASN A 99 22.66 -19.24 -2.41
N LEU A 100 22.75 -17.91 -2.38
CA LEU A 100 22.13 -17.08 -3.42
C LEU A 100 22.98 -17.11 -4.70
N PRO A 101 22.36 -17.30 -5.89
CA PRO A 101 23.07 -17.28 -7.18
C PRO A 101 23.92 -16.03 -7.41
N VAL A 102 23.52 -14.91 -6.79
CA VAL A 102 24.23 -13.63 -6.83
C VAL A 102 25.59 -13.72 -6.15
N GLU A 103 25.69 -14.39 -5.00
CA GLU A 103 26.96 -14.54 -4.28
C GLU A 103 27.87 -15.54 -5.00
N THR A 104 27.31 -16.67 -5.48
CA THR A 104 28.05 -17.65 -6.28
C THR A 104 28.63 -17.03 -7.57
N ALA A 105 27.90 -16.13 -8.23
CA ALA A 105 28.41 -15.41 -9.39
C ALA A 105 29.58 -14.48 -9.03
N LYS A 106 29.50 -13.76 -7.90
CA LYS A 106 30.60 -12.88 -7.45
C LYS A 106 31.86 -13.68 -7.11
N GLU A 107 31.72 -14.81 -6.42
CA GLU A 107 32.82 -15.71 -6.08
C GLU A 107 33.55 -16.22 -7.33
N ASN A 108 32.83 -16.36 -8.45
CA ASN A 108 33.36 -16.78 -9.75
C ASN A 108 33.85 -15.63 -10.64
N ASN A 109 33.99 -14.41 -10.12
CA ASN A 109 34.38 -13.22 -10.88
C ASN A 109 33.43 -12.87 -12.03
N LEU A 110 32.16 -13.25 -11.92
CA LEU A 110 31.10 -12.90 -12.85
C LEU A 110 30.34 -11.68 -12.36
N SER A 111 29.85 -10.88 -13.31
CA SER A 111 28.89 -9.81 -13.03
C SER A 111 27.52 -10.45 -12.76
N PRO A 112 26.96 -10.34 -11.53
CA PRO A 112 25.72 -11.06 -11.20
C PRO A 112 24.55 -10.69 -12.10
N TYR A 113 24.45 -9.41 -12.48
CA TYR A 113 23.40 -8.93 -13.37
C TYR A 113 23.47 -9.57 -14.76
N HIS A 114 24.65 -9.57 -15.39
CA HIS A 114 24.84 -10.11 -16.73
C HIS A 114 24.73 -11.63 -16.76
N TYR A 115 25.27 -12.31 -15.74
CA TYR A 115 25.15 -13.75 -15.60
C TYR A 115 23.70 -14.19 -15.41
N LEU A 116 22.94 -13.56 -14.51
CA LEU A 116 21.53 -13.91 -14.31
C LEU A 116 20.68 -13.61 -15.55
N ARG A 117 20.97 -12.51 -16.25
CA ARG A 117 20.30 -12.18 -17.50
C ARG A 117 20.54 -13.25 -18.57
N TYR A 118 21.80 -13.63 -18.79
CA TYR A 118 22.17 -14.70 -19.71
C TYR A 118 21.47 -16.00 -19.32
N LEU A 119 21.55 -16.38 -18.04
CA LEU A 119 20.92 -17.59 -17.52
C LEU A 119 19.40 -17.61 -17.78
N PHE A 120 18.68 -16.52 -17.49
CA PHE A 120 17.24 -16.47 -17.74
C PHE A 120 16.86 -16.43 -19.22
N GLU A 121 17.73 -15.94 -20.10
CA GLU A 121 17.53 -15.97 -21.55
C GLU A 121 17.82 -17.37 -22.14
N THR A 122 18.77 -18.13 -21.57
CA THR A 122 19.19 -19.44 -22.09
C THR A 122 18.47 -20.63 -21.47
N LEU A 123 18.08 -20.55 -20.19
CA LEU A 123 17.38 -21.63 -19.47
C LEU A 123 16.11 -22.15 -20.15
N PRO A 124 15.21 -21.32 -20.72
CA PRO A 124 14.02 -21.86 -21.38
C PRO A 124 14.34 -22.70 -22.62
N ASN A 125 15.57 -22.63 -23.14
CA ASN A 125 15.99 -23.31 -24.37
C ASN A 125 16.84 -24.56 -24.12
N ILE A 126 17.16 -24.89 -22.87
CA ILE A 126 18.06 -25.99 -22.49
C ILE A 126 17.25 -27.18 -21.98
N ASP A 127 17.61 -28.39 -22.41
CA ASP A 127 17.05 -29.61 -21.83
C ASP A 127 17.69 -29.88 -20.46
N LEU A 128 16.89 -29.81 -19.40
CA LEU A 128 17.34 -30.03 -18.02
C LEU A 128 17.76 -31.50 -17.74
N ASN A 129 17.54 -32.42 -18.69
CA ASN A 129 18.08 -33.78 -18.61
C ASN A 129 19.49 -33.91 -19.18
N ASN A 130 19.94 -32.97 -20.01
CA ASN A 130 21.27 -33.00 -20.59
C ASN A 130 22.28 -32.29 -19.68
N LYS A 131 23.08 -33.09 -18.96
CA LYS A 131 24.11 -32.60 -18.04
C LYS A 131 25.15 -31.73 -18.73
N GLU A 132 25.45 -31.99 -20.00
CA GLU A 132 26.45 -31.23 -20.75
C GLU A 132 25.97 -29.82 -21.10
N GLU A 133 24.67 -29.65 -21.35
CA GLU A 133 24.08 -28.33 -21.61
C GLU A 133 23.97 -27.52 -20.33
N ILE A 134 23.68 -28.18 -19.20
CA ILE A 134 23.67 -27.55 -17.88
C ILE A 134 25.08 -27.08 -17.50
N ASP A 135 26.11 -27.90 -17.73
CA ASP A 135 27.49 -27.57 -17.35
C ASP A 135 28.02 -26.30 -18.06
N LYS A 136 27.55 -26.04 -19.28
CA LYS A 136 27.88 -24.82 -20.06
C LYS A 136 27.34 -23.53 -19.45
N VAL A 137 26.25 -23.60 -18.69
CA VAL A 137 25.61 -22.41 -18.09
C VAL A 137 25.98 -22.19 -16.62
N LEU A 138 26.76 -23.08 -16.00
CA LEU A 138 27.16 -22.95 -14.61
C LEU A 138 28.15 -21.78 -14.38
N PRO A 139 28.19 -21.19 -13.17
CA PRO A 139 29.09 -20.08 -12.84
C PRO A 139 30.59 -20.40 -13.00
N TRP A 140 30.96 -21.69 -12.94
CA TRP A 140 32.33 -22.16 -13.12
C TRP A 140 32.66 -22.53 -14.58
N SER A 141 31.71 -22.38 -15.50
CA SER A 141 31.89 -22.82 -16.89
C SER A 141 32.87 -21.93 -17.66
N MET A 142 33.68 -22.56 -18.51
CA MET A 142 34.65 -21.88 -19.37
C MET A 142 33.97 -21.16 -20.55
N ASP A 143 32.83 -21.68 -21.00
CA ASP A 143 32.09 -21.26 -22.20
C ASP A 143 31.19 -20.03 -21.96
N LEU A 144 31.29 -19.42 -20.78
CA LEU A 144 30.51 -18.24 -20.45
C LEU A 144 30.89 -17.03 -21.32
N PRO A 145 29.90 -16.27 -21.83
CA PRO A 145 30.14 -15.08 -22.64
C PRO A 145 31.04 -14.07 -21.94
N SER A 146 31.86 -13.36 -22.72
CA SER A 146 32.73 -12.29 -22.23
C SER A 146 31.96 -11.18 -21.50
N SER A 147 30.69 -10.94 -21.87
CA SER A 147 29.80 -9.97 -21.21
C SER A 147 29.52 -10.30 -19.74
N CYS A 148 29.61 -11.57 -19.35
CA CYS A 148 29.40 -11.99 -17.97
C CYS A 148 30.65 -11.82 -17.10
N LYS A 149 31.85 -11.76 -17.70
CA LYS A 149 33.13 -11.71 -16.98
C LYS A 149 33.45 -10.27 -16.60
N VAL A 150 33.79 -10.02 -15.33
CA VAL A 150 34.22 -8.69 -14.88
C VAL A 150 35.64 -8.44 -15.39
N PRO A 151 35.94 -7.28 -16.02
CA PRO A 151 37.30 -6.98 -16.44
C PRO A 151 38.22 -6.90 -15.21
N LYS A 152 39.29 -7.69 -15.21
CA LYS A 152 40.35 -7.58 -14.20
C LYS A 152 41.00 -6.23 -14.37
N LYS A 153 40.91 -5.35 -13.35
CA LYS A 153 41.65 -4.08 -13.36
C LYS A 153 43.13 -4.40 -13.49
N SER A 154 43.73 -4.09 -14.63
CA SER A 154 45.20 -4.05 -14.75
C SER A 154 45.71 -3.01 -13.75
N GLU A 155 46.65 -3.41 -12.91
CA GLU A 155 47.36 -2.57 -11.95
C GLU A 155 48.18 -1.49 -12.68
N ALA A 156 47.51 -0.45 -13.16
CA ALA A 156 48.11 0.65 -13.91
C ALA A 156 47.57 1.99 -13.41
N ASN A 157 47.64 2.23 -12.10
CA ASN A 157 47.67 3.58 -11.56
C ASN A 157 48.21 3.57 -10.12
N LYS A 158 49.54 3.45 -10.02
CA LYS A 158 50.29 3.90 -8.86
C LYS A 158 51.32 4.90 -9.41
N LYS A 159 50.92 6.16 -9.47
CA LYS A 159 51.82 7.32 -9.53
C LYS A 159 51.85 7.94 -8.14
#